data_AF-A0ABD5QU54-F1
#
_entry.id   AF-A0ABD5QU54-F1
#
_cell.length_a   1.000
_cell.length_b   1.000
_cell.length_c   1.000
_cell.angle_alpha   90.00
_cell.angle_beta   90.00
_cell.angle_gamma   90.00
#
_symmetry.space_group_name_H-M   'P 1'
#
loop_
_entity.id
_entity.type
_entity.pdbx_description
1 polymer ?
#
loop_
_entity_poly.entity_id
_entity_poly.type
_entity_poly.pdbx_seq_one_letter_code
_entity_poly.pdbx_strand_id
1 'polypeptide(L)'
;MPDLHPIAKRIHNVQPEPVRLELDSGETGTYEFSSTEFFQREFRGEGVRTDADADAAFRLVTSEDHERVLLGRSGPDEDGWSMLGEVVAAERAGDVSGDDGGPS
;
A
#
# COMPACT_ATOMS: atom_id res chain seq x y z
N MET A 1 3.43 22.15 -8.35
CA MET A 1 2.56 21.20 -7.60
C MET A 1 3.38 20.74 -6.42
N PRO A 2 2.83 20.61 -5.21
CA PRO A 2 3.59 19.98 -4.14
C PRO A 2 4.04 18.61 -4.64
N ASP A 3 5.32 18.31 -4.50
CA ASP A 3 5.90 17.04 -4.85
C ASP A 3 5.29 15.97 -3.94
N LEU A 4 4.14 15.44 -4.36
CA LEU A 4 3.46 14.33 -3.68
C LEU A 4 4.36 13.10 -3.78
N HIS A 5 4.40 12.35 -2.67
CA HIS A 5 5.23 11.16 -2.60
C HIS A 5 4.90 10.18 -3.74
N PRO A 6 5.89 9.73 -4.53
CA PRO A 6 5.64 8.93 -5.74
C PRO A 6 4.91 7.61 -5.43
N ILE A 7 5.27 6.95 -4.32
CA ILE A 7 4.61 5.72 -3.85
C ILE A 7 3.14 5.98 -3.48
N ALA A 8 2.85 6.97 -2.64
CA ALA A 8 1.48 7.33 -2.27
C ALA A 8 0.62 7.63 -3.52
N LYS A 9 1.16 8.40 -4.46
CA LYS A 9 0.48 8.72 -5.72
C LYS A 9 0.20 7.46 -6.54
N ARG A 10 1.15 6.51 -6.58
CA ARG A 10 0.97 5.23 -7.27
C ARG A 10 -0.16 4.40 -6.64
N ILE A 11 -0.18 4.29 -5.32
CA ILE A 11 -1.24 3.57 -4.59
C ILE A 11 -2.62 4.16 -4.90
N HIS A 12 -2.76 5.48 -4.84
CA HIS A 12 -4.00 6.17 -5.15
C HIS A 12 -4.45 5.95 -6.61
N ASN A 13 -3.51 5.94 -7.57
CA ASN A 13 -3.81 5.72 -8.98
C ASN A 13 -4.15 4.26 -9.32
N VAL A 14 -3.69 3.29 -8.53
CA VAL A 14 -3.98 1.86 -8.75
C VAL A 14 -5.41 1.51 -8.33
N GLN A 15 -5.99 2.25 -7.37
CA GLN A 15 -7.35 2.00 -6.93
C GLN A 15 -8.38 2.11 -8.08
N PRO A 16 -9.44 1.28 -8.06
CA PRO A 16 -9.85 0.38 -6.97
C PRO A 16 -9.13 -0.99 -6.96
N GLU A 17 -8.10 -1.19 -7.77
CA GLU A 17 -7.43 -2.48 -7.87
C GLU A 17 -6.51 -2.78 -6.68
N PRO A 18 -6.27 -4.06 -6.36
CA PRO A 18 -5.32 -4.44 -5.32
C PRO A 18 -3.90 -4.02 -5.70
N VAL A 19 -3.16 -3.54 -4.70
CA VAL A 19 -1.78 -3.07 -4.83
C VAL A 19 -0.86 -3.97 -4.02
N ARG A 20 0.21 -4.45 -4.65
CA ARG A 20 1.32 -5.13 -4.00
C ARG A 20 2.27 -4.10 -3.42
N LEU A 21 2.48 -4.13 -2.11
CA LEU A 21 3.44 -3.28 -1.42
C LEU A 21 4.67 -4.09 -1.02
N GLU A 22 5.84 -3.45 -1.09
CA GLU A 22 7.10 -3.96 -0.56
C GLU A 22 7.56 -3.06 0.57
N LEU A 23 7.93 -3.68 1.69
CA LEU A 23 8.46 -3.02 2.87
C LEU A 23 9.99 -3.00 2.86
N ASP A 24 10.58 -2.03 3.55
CA ASP A 24 12.05 -1.94 3.74
C ASP A 24 12.65 -3.22 4.35
N SER A 25 11.89 -3.92 5.20
CA SER A 25 12.27 -5.22 5.76
C SER A 25 12.41 -6.35 4.71
N GLY A 26 12.01 -6.10 3.45
CA GLY A 26 11.94 -7.08 2.37
C GLY A 26 10.64 -7.89 2.32
N GLU A 27 9.69 -7.60 3.21
CA GLU A 27 8.36 -8.24 3.20
C GLU A 27 7.48 -7.64 2.11
N THR A 28 6.75 -8.50 1.39
CA THR A 28 5.78 -8.06 0.38
C THR A 28 4.39 -8.58 0.70
N GLY A 29 3.36 -7.79 0.38
CA GLY A 29 1.96 -8.19 0.57
C GLY A 29 1.03 -7.52 -0.42
N THR A 30 -0.11 -8.14 -0.69
CA THR A 30 -1.18 -7.57 -1.53
C THR A 30 -2.26 -6.94 -0.66
N TYR A 31 -2.54 -5.68 -0.90
CA TYR A 31 -3.45 -4.85 -0.12
C TYR A 31 -4.54 -4.27 -1.01
N GLU A 32 -5.78 -4.33 -0.53
CA GLU A 32 -6.91 -3.67 -1.15
C GLU A 32 -7.30 -2.47 -0.29
N PHE A 33 -7.05 -1.26 -0.82
CA PHE A 33 -7.42 -0.02 -0.14
C PHE A 33 -8.83 0.36 -0.56
N SER A 34 -9.74 0.42 0.43
CA SER A 34 -11.12 0.86 0.21
C SER A 34 -11.22 2.39 0.18
N SER A 35 -10.34 3.10 0.89
CA SER A 35 -10.28 4.56 0.88
C SER A 35 -8.84 5.05 0.93
N THR A 36 -8.47 5.95 0.02
CA THR A 36 -7.23 6.73 0.15
C THR A 36 -7.48 8.19 -0.13
N GLU A 37 -6.84 9.05 0.65
CA GLU A 37 -7.06 10.48 0.65
C GLU A 37 -5.73 11.22 0.80
N PHE A 38 -5.59 12.33 0.09
CA PHE A 38 -4.49 13.27 0.26
C PHE A 38 -4.98 14.52 1.00
N PHE A 39 -4.38 14.81 2.14
CA PHE A 39 -4.59 16.04 2.90
C PHE A 39 -3.36 16.94 2.76
N GLN A 40 -3.43 17.93 1.87
CA GLN A 40 -2.30 18.81 1.53
C GLN A 40 -1.10 18.04 0.93
N ARG A 41 -0.21 17.53 1.79
CA ARG A 41 0.95 16.69 1.43
C ARG A 41 0.91 15.33 2.12
N GLU A 42 0.05 15.16 3.12
CA GLU A 42 -0.12 13.92 3.85
C GLU A 42 -0.98 12.96 3.04
N PHE A 43 -0.52 11.72 2.94
CA PHE A 43 -1.31 10.64 2.38
C PHE A 43 -1.80 9.75 3.49
N ARG A 44 -3.09 9.40 3.45
CA ARG A 44 -3.67 8.38 4.31
C ARG A 44 -4.47 7.39 3.49
N GLY A 45 -4.39 6.12 3.84
CA GLY A 45 -5.19 5.08 3.21
C GLY A 45 -5.60 4.03 4.24
N GLU A 46 -6.80 3.48 4.11
CA GLU A 46 -7.27 2.36 4.93
C GLU A 46 -7.74 1.22 4.02
N GLY A 47 -7.38 0.00 4.41
CA GLY A 47 -7.59 -1.19 3.61
C GLY A 47 -7.35 -2.48 4.38
N VAL A 48 -7.35 -3.58 3.65
CA VAL A 48 -7.10 -4.92 4.17
C VAL A 48 -6.05 -5.62 3.32
N ARG A 49 -5.32 -6.58 3.91
CA ARG A 49 -4.43 -7.46 3.15
C ARG A 49 -5.26 -8.63 2.62
N THR A 50 -5.21 -8.88 1.32
CA THR A 50 -6.02 -9.93 0.67
C THR A 50 -5.26 -11.24 0.47
N ASP A 51 -3.94 -11.17 0.48
CA ASP A 51 -3.03 -12.33 0.34
C ASP A 51 -2.90 -13.15 1.64
N ALA A 52 -2.94 -12.48 2.80
CA ALA A 52 -2.91 -13.08 4.13
C ALA A 52 -3.56 -12.12 5.13
N ASP A 53 -3.98 -12.62 6.30
CA ASP A 53 -4.52 -11.79 7.39
C ASP A 53 -5.65 -10.84 6.95
N ALA A 54 -6.66 -11.36 6.24
CA ALA A 54 -7.80 -10.57 5.76
C ALA A 54 -8.67 -9.96 6.89
N ASP A 55 -8.59 -10.52 8.10
CA ASP A 55 -9.26 -9.99 9.29
C ASP A 55 -8.51 -8.81 9.95
N ALA A 56 -7.26 -8.54 9.54
CA ALA A 56 -6.50 -7.41 10.06
C ALA A 56 -6.72 -6.15 9.21
N ALA A 57 -6.88 -5.02 9.89
CA ALA A 57 -6.98 -3.72 9.25
C ALA A 57 -5.57 -3.16 9.00
N PHE A 58 -5.38 -2.56 7.82
CA PHE A 58 -4.12 -1.93 7.43
C PHE A 58 -4.34 -0.47 7.09
N ARG A 59 -3.38 0.36 7.48
CA ARG A 59 -3.43 1.80 7.25
C ARG A 59 -2.11 2.31 6.72
N LEU A 60 -2.17 3.11 5.67
CA LEU A 60 -1.04 3.85 5.14
C LEU A 60 -1.07 5.27 5.69
N VAL A 61 0.08 5.77 6.11
CA VAL A 61 0.30 7.17 6.48
C VAL A 61 1.65 7.63 5.98
N THR A 62 1.78 8.87 5.52
CA THR A 62 3.11 9.47 5.31
C THR A 62 3.77 9.81 6.63
N SER A 63 5.10 9.69 6.68
CA SER A 63 5.92 10.20 7.80
C SER A 63 5.75 11.71 7.98
N GLU A 64 6.18 12.23 9.13
CA GLU A 64 6.14 13.66 9.46
C GLU A 64 6.85 14.55 8.42
N ASP A 65 7.94 14.07 7.82
CA ASP A 65 8.66 14.80 6.74
C ASP A 65 8.04 14.62 5.34
N HIS A 66 7.05 13.72 5.21
CA HIS A 66 6.40 13.34 3.95
C HIS A 66 7.32 12.69 2.89
N GLU A 67 8.54 12.30 3.28
CA GLU A 67 9.51 11.60 2.42
C GLU A 67 9.32 10.08 2.37
N ARG A 68 8.46 9.54 3.24
CA ARG A 68 8.29 8.10 3.43
C ARG A 68 6.83 7.75 3.61
N VAL A 69 6.44 6.56 3.17
CA VAL A 69 5.11 5.99 3.37
C VAL A 69 5.22 4.85 4.37
N LEU A 70 4.45 4.90 5.45
CA LEU A 70 4.47 3.94 6.54
C LEU A 70 3.20 3.09 6.50
N LEU A 71 3.37 1.79 6.71
CA LEU A 71 2.28 0.83 6.83
C LEU A 71 2.07 0.46 8.30
N GLY A 72 0.86 0.73 8.79
CA GLY A 72 0.37 0.25 10.08
C GLY A 72 -0.58 -0.94 9.91
N ARG A 73 -0.60 -1.83 10.90
CA ARG A 73 -1.51 -2.97 11.04
C ARG A 73 -2.24 -2.87 12.38
N SER A 74 -3.51 -3.20 12.37
CA SER A 74 -4.34 -3.39 13.57
C SER A 74 -5.02 -4.75 13.43
N GLY A 75 -4.54 -5.74 14.17
CA GLY A 75 -5.18 -7.05 14.23
C GLY A 75 -6.45 -7.02 15.10
N PRO A 76 -7.36 -8.00 14.97
CA PRO A 76 -8.53 -8.12 15.86
C PRO A 76 -8.15 -8.38 17.33
N ASP A 77 -6.97 -8.99 17.55
CA ASP A 77 -6.41 -9.27 18.89
C ASP A 77 -5.42 -8.19 19.38
N GLU A 78 -5.18 -7.12 18.60
CA GLU A 78 -4.25 -6.05 18.95
C GLU A 78 -5.01 -4.82 19.49
N ASP A 79 -4.55 -4.28 20.61
CA ASP A 79 -5.10 -3.05 21.19
C ASP A 79 -4.44 -1.83 20.53
N GLY A 80 -4.81 -1.57 19.28
CA GLY A 80 -4.39 -0.39 18.50
C GLY A 80 -3.58 -0.68 17.25
N TRP A 81 -2.91 0.38 16.75
CA TRP A 81 -2.15 0.35 15.50
C TRP A 81 -0.66 0.11 15.75
N SER A 82 -0.16 -1.00 15.22
CA SER A 82 1.25 -1.37 15.21
C SER A 82 1.89 -0.99 13.87
N MET A 83 3.01 -0.27 13.90
CA MET A 83 3.76 0.04 12.67
C MET A 83 4.48 -1.23 12.17
N LEU A 84 4.21 -1.65 10.94
CA LEU A 84 4.89 -2.77 10.30
C LEU A 84 6.22 -2.35 9.67
N GLY A 85 6.24 -1.20 8.99
CA GLY A 85 7.44 -0.70 8.33
C GLY A 85 7.15 0.38 7.29
N GLU A 86 8.22 0.81 6.63
CA GLU A 86 8.16 1.74 5.50
C GLU A 86 7.90 0.96 4.20
N VAL A 87 7.01 1.49 3.37
CA VAL A 87 6.75 1.03 2.01
C VAL A 87 7.80 1.64 1.09
N VAL A 88 8.64 0.79 0.50
CA VAL A 88 9.69 1.17 -0.45
C VAL A 88 9.26 1.01 -1.91
N ALA A 89 8.27 0.15 -2.17
CA ALA A 89 7.66 0.03 -3.50
C ALA A 89 6.15 -0.28 -3.42
N ALA A 90 5.43 0.17 -4.44
CA ALA A 90 4.02 -0.13 -4.63
C ALA A 90 3.74 -0.43 -6.11
N GLU A 91 3.13 -1.58 -6.38
CA GLU A 91 2.83 -2.07 -7.73
C GLU A 91 1.41 -2.60 -7.82
N ARG A 92 0.79 -2.64 -9.00
CA ARG A 92 -0.53 -3.25 -9.15
C ARG A 92 -0.39 -4.77 -8.97
N ALA A 93 -1.24 -5.40 -8.16
CA ALA A 93 -1.15 -6.84 -7.87
C ALA A 93 -1.55 -7.74 -9.07
N GLY A 94 -2.02 -7.14 -10.16
CA GLY A 94 -2.55 -7.81 -11.35
C GLY A 94 -1.64 -7.85 -12.58
N ASP A 95 -0.34 -7.52 -12.48
CA ASP A 95 0.57 -7.77 -13.62
C ASP A 95 1.04 -9.23 -13.63
N VAL A 96 0.07 -10.12 -13.83
CA VAL A 96 0.29 -11.44 -14.41
C VAL A 96 -0.55 -11.52 -15.69
N SER A 97 -0.31 -10.58 -16.61
CA SER A 97 -0.66 -10.77 -18.02
C SER A 97 0.67 -11.11 -18.69
N GLY A 98 1.07 -12.38 -18.65
CA GLY A 98 0.69 -13.25 -19.74
C GLY A 98 1.67 -13.05 -20.88
N ASP A 99 2.88 -13.58 -20.71
CA ASP A 99 3.69 -14.06 -21.81
C ASP A 99 2.88 -15.18 -22.50
N ASP A 100 1.98 -14.80 -23.40
CA ASP A 100 1.30 -15.72 -24.33
C ASP A 100 1.10 -14.98 -25.66
N GLY A 101 2.11 -15.04 -26.52
CA GLY A 101 1.98 -14.57 -27.91
C GLY A 101 3.24 -14.02 -28.58
N GLY A 102 4.42 -14.63 -28.39
CA GLY A 102 5.59 -14.43 -29.26
C GLY A 102 5.61 -15.47 -30.41
N PRO A 103 6.04 -15.11 -31.62
CA PRO A 103 5.53 -15.67 -32.89
C PRO A 103 6.02 -17.09 -33.21
N SER A 104 5.21 -17.87 -33.91
CA SER A 104 5.63 -19.04 -34.69
C SER A 104 5.05 -18.98 -36.09
#